data_AF-A0A2D0A7Z2-F1
#
_entry.id   AF-A0A2D0A7Z2-F1
#
_cell.length_a   1.000
_cell.length_b   1.000
_cell.length_c   1.000
_cell.angle_alpha   90.00
_cell.angle_beta   90.00
_cell.angle_gamma   90.00
#
_symmetry.space_group_name_H-M   'P 1'
#
loop_
_entity.id
_entity.type
_entity.pdbx_description
1 polymer ?
#
loop_
_entity_poly.entity_id
_entity_poly.type
_entity_poly.pdbx_seq_one_letter_code
_entity_poly.pdbx_strand_id
1 'polypeptide(L)'
;MELIATSRRERQPVACAYGASLSDDGTRLHCELLFVMRGQTTRNILLRCPQTKTRLRVRLPKSFLRAKGHARVLNIPLEVLK
;
A
#
# COMPACT_ATOMS: atom_id res chain seq x y z
N MET A 1 -7.87 9.01 3.33
CA MET A 1 -8.57 7.99 2.52
C MET A 1 -8.10 6.60 2.90
N GLU A 2 -8.92 5.55 2.75
CA GLU A 2 -8.46 4.15 2.86
C GLU A 2 -8.18 3.57 1.47
N LEU A 3 -7.03 2.91 1.29
CA LEU A 3 -6.72 2.13 0.10
C LEU A 3 -6.29 0.72 0.46
N ILE A 4 -6.75 -0.25 -0.32
CA ILE A 4 -6.53 -1.67 -0.09
C ILE A 4 -5.87 -2.27 -1.33
N ALA A 5 -4.80 -3.02 -1.13
CA ALA A 5 -4.23 -3.91 -2.14
C ALA A 5 -4.69 -5.34 -1.85
N THR A 6 -5.14 -6.05 -2.88
CA THR A 6 -5.53 -7.46 -2.79
C THR A 6 -4.67 -8.34 -3.68
N SER A 7 -4.48 -9.60 -3.28
CA SER A 7 -3.80 -10.61 -4.08
C SER A 7 -4.64 -10.94 -5.32
N ARG A 8 -3.99 -11.15 -6.47
CA ARG A 8 -4.71 -11.49 -7.71
C ARG A 8 -5.37 -12.87 -7.64
N ARG A 9 -4.72 -13.82 -6.97
CA ARG A 9 -5.13 -15.24 -6.93
C ARG A 9 -6.34 -15.47 -6.02
N GLU A 10 -6.33 -14.88 -4.83
CA GLU A 10 -7.28 -15.20 -3.76
C GLU A 10 -8.15 -14.01 -3.36
N ARG A 11 -7.93 -12.83 -3.96
CA ARG A 11 -8.56 -11.54 -3.60
C ARG A 11 -8.40 -11.16 -2.12
N GLN A 12 -7.49 -11.82 -1.41
CA GLN A 12 -7.19 -11.51 -0.02
C GLN A 12 -6.39 -10.21 0.08
N PRO A 13 -6.61 -9.39 1.12
CA PRO A 13 -5.80 -8.19 1.34
C PRO A 13 -4.33 -8.56 1.51
N VAL A 14 -3.45 -7.82 0.85
CA VAL A 14 -1.98 -7.94 0.98
C VAL A 14 -1.35 -6.68 1.56
N ALA A 15 -2.02 -5.54 1.44
CA ALA A 15 -1.67 -4.33 2.17
C ALA A 15 -2.89 -3.41 2.32
N CYS A 16 -2.94 -2.66 3.42
CA CYS A 16 -3.93 -1.62 3.69
C CYS A 16 -3.21 -0.33 4.06
N ALA A 17 -3.58 0.77 3.41
CA ALA A 17 -3.11 2.12 3.68
C ALA A 17 -4.27 2.96 4.21
N TYR A 18 -4.14 3.43 5.45
CA TYR A 18 -5.12 4.26 6.15
C TYR A 18 -4.61 5.70 6.27
N GLY A 19 -5.53 6.65 6.39
CA GLY A 19 -5.20 8.07 6.44
C GLY A 19 -4.44 8.54 5.20
N ALA A 20 -4.67 7.89 4.06
CA ALA A 20 -3.84 8.10 2.89
C ALA A 20 -4.20 9.41 2.17
N SER A 21 -3.19 10.18 1.79
CA SER A 21 -3.29 11.41 1.00
C SER A 21 -2.22 11.42 -0.10
N LEU A 22 -2.64 11.77 -1.32
CA LEU A 22 -1.72 11.92 -2.45
C LEU A 22 -1.08 13.31 -2.37
N SER A 23 0.23 13.40 -2.62
CA SER A 23 0.91 14.69 -2.76
C SER A 23 0.42 15.46 -3.98
N ASP A 24 0.58 16.79 -3.96
CA ASP A 24 0.10 17.67 -5.03
C ASP A 24 0.73 17.35 -6.40
N ASP A 25 1.99 16.89 -6.40
CA ASP A 25 2.73 16.47 -7.59
C ASP A 25 2.37 15.04 -8.06
N GLY A 26 1.55 14.32 -7.30
CA GLY A 26 1.12 12.95 -7.58
C GLY A 26 2.21 11.88 -7.44
N THR A 27 3.39 12.21 -6.92
CA THR A 27 4.53 11.28 -6.86
C THR A 27 4.60 10.46 -5.58
N ARG A 28 3.93 10.93 -4.51
CA ARG A 28 3.97 10.30 -3.20
C ARG A 28 2.57 10.11 -2.64
N LEU A 29 2.36 8.98 -2.00
CA LEU A 29 1.18 8.68 -1.20
C LEU A 29 1.60 8.67 0.27
N HIS A 30 1.24 9.71 1.00
CA HIS A 30 1.42 9.76 2.45
C HIS A 30 0.38 8.85 3.10
N CYS A 31 0.83 7.97 3.98
CA CYS A 31 -0.03 7.05 4.74
C CYS A 31 0.20 7.26 6.23
N GLU A 32 -0.86 7.58 6.99
CA GLU A 32 -0.79 7.61 8.45
C GLU A 32 -0.47 6.23 9.03
N LEU A 33 -1.05 5.19 8.43
CA LEU A 33 -0.80 3.80 8.78
C LEU A 33 -0.74 2.93 7.52
N LEU A 34 0.36 2.20 7.38
CA LEU A 34 0.51 1.14 6.39
C LEU A 34 0.61 -0.20 7.11
N PHE A 35 -0.29 -1.11 6.76
CA PHE A 35 -0.28 -2.50 7.19
C PHE A 35 -0.01 -3.41 6.00
N VAL A 36 1.03 -4.24 6.07
CA VAL A 36 1.40 -5.18 5.01
C VAL A 36 1.31 -6.60 5.55
N MET A 37 0.61 -7.46 4.83
CA MET A 37 0.44 -8.85 5.25
C MET A 37 1.74 -9.64 5.14
N ARG A 38 1.91 -10.62 6.03
CA ARG A 38 3.04 -11.56 5.98
C ARG A 38 3.12 -12.24 4.61
N GLY A 39 4.33 -12.60 4.18
CA GLY A 39 4.53 -13.30 2.92
C GLY A 39 4.42 -12.42 1.67
N GLN A 40 4.22 -11.10 1.82
CA GLN A 40 4.27 -10.19 0.70
C GLN A 40 5.67 -10.20 0.06
N THR A 41 5.75 -10.61 -1.20
CA THR A 41 7.02 -10.71 -1.95
C THR A 41 7.17 -9.61 -2.99
N THR A 42 6.07 -9.09 -3.51
CA THR A 42 6.10 -8.08 -4.57
C THR A 42 6.23 -6.68 -3.99
N ARG A 43 7.21 -5.94 -4.51
CA ARG A 43 7.47 -4.56 -4.09
C ARG A 43 6.42 -3.59 -4.61
N ASN A 44 5.92 -3.83 -5.81
CA ASN A 44 4.95 -2.95 -6.45
C ASN A 44 3.56 -3.56 -6.25
N ILE A 45 2.67 -2.80 -5.63
CA ILE A 45 1.30 -3.20 -5.36
C ILE A 45 0.33 -2.18 -5.95
N LEU A 46 -0.91 -2.61 -6.21
CA LEU A 46 -1.98 -1.73 -6.64
C LEU A 46 -2.90 -1.49 -5.45
N LEU A 47 -2.88 -0.27 -4.93
CA LEU A 47 -3.80 0.21 -3.90
C LEU A 47 -5.07 0.72 -4.57
N ARG A 48 -6.23 0.26 -4.09
CA ARG A 48 -7.54 0.68 -4.58
C ARG A 48 -8.34 1.31 -3.45
N CYS A 49 -8.93 2.48 -3.71
CA CYS A 49 -9.91 3.06 -2.81
C CYS A 49 -11.29 2.44 -3.09
N PRO A 50 -11.97 1.85 -2.10
CA PRO A 50 -13.30 1.28 -2.29
C PRO A 50 -14.37 2.35 -2.55
N GLN A 51 -14.22 3.55 -1.97
CA GLN A 51 -15.19 4.64 -2.05
C GLN A 51 -15.12 5.35 -3.42
N THR A 52 -13.93 5.79 -3.82
CA THR A 52 -13.74 6.62 -5.02
C THR A 52 -13.39 5.82 -6.27
N LYS A 53 -13.14 4.52 -6.13
CA LYS A 53 -12.58 3.63 -7.17
C LYS A 53 -11.20 4.05 -7.69
N THR A 54 -10.54 5.02 -7.06
CA THR A 54 -9.16 5.43 -7.38
C THR A 54 -8.22 4.24 -7.28
N ARG A 55 -7.28 4.13 -8.22
CA ARG A 55 -6.26 3.09 -8.26
C ARG A 55 -4.89 3.75 -8.30
N LEU A 56 -4.03 3.39 -7.36
CA LEU A 56 -2.67 3.91 -7.25
C LEU A 56 -1.70 2.74 -7.23
N ARG A 57 -0.79 2.71 -8.20
CA ARG A 57 0.30 1.75 -8.17
C ARG A 57 1.39 2.35 -7.28
N VAL A 58 1.80 1.64 -6.24
CA VAL A 58 2.79 2.15 -5.29
C VAL A 58 3.91 1.15 -5.07
N ARG A 59 5.05 1.66 -4.61
CA ARG A 59 6.22 0.87 -4.25
C ARG A 59 6.37 0.78 -2.74
N LEU A 60 6.30 -0.46 -2.22
CA LEU A 60 6.58 -0.77 -0.83
C LEU A 60 8.08 -0.62 -0.52
N PRO A 61 8.43 -0.19 0.70
CA PRO A 61 9.77 -0.33 1.25
C PRO A 61 10.26 -1.78 1.23
N LYS A 62 11.56 -1.97 0.96
CA LYS A 62 12.18 -3.30 0.91
C LYS A 62 12.06 -4.06 2.24
N SER A 63 12.03 -3.34 3.36
CA SER A 63 11.92 -3.88 4.71
C SER A 63 10.60 -4.64 4.97
N PHE A 64 9.56 -4.42 4.18
CA PHE A 64 8.29 -5.13 4.31
C PHE A 64 8.19 -6.39 3.45
N LEU A 65 9.15 -6.60 2.56
CA LEU A 65 9.16 -7.77 1.69
C LEU A 65 9.69 -8.97 2.46
N ARG A 66 8.99 -10.10 2.35
CA ARG A 66 9.35 -11.36 3.03
C ARG A 66 9.53 -11.21 4.56
N ALA A 67 8.84 -10.24 5.15
CA ALA A 67 8.82 -10.09 6.60
C ALA A 67 8.29 -11.38 7.26
N LYS A 68 8.90 -11.79 8.39
CA LYS A 68 8.51 -13.00 9.13
C LYS A 68 7.06 -12.93 9.66
N GLY A 69 6.56 -11.72 9.92
CA GLY A 69 5.19 -11.46 10.35
C GLY A 69 4.54 -10.35 9.54
N HIS A 70 3.36 -9.90 10.00
CA HIS A 70 2.73 -8.71 9.45
C HIS A 70 3.61 -7.49 9.76
N ALA A 71 3.76 -6.60 8.79
CA ALA A 71 4.46 -5.35 8.99
C ALA A 71 3.47 -4.21 9.21
N ARG A 72 3.77 -3.35 10.17
CA ARG A 72 2.99 -2.15 10.49
C ARG A 72 3.92 -0.97 10.60
N VAL A 73 3.64 0.09 9.85
CA VAL A 73 4.40 1.34 9.94
C VAL A 73 3.49 2.54 9.91
N LEU A 74 3.85 3.53 10.72
CA LEU A 74 3.15 4.80 10.85
C LEU A 74 3.85 5.88 10.04
N ASN A 75 3.08 6.86 9.57
CA ASN A 75 3.55 8.09 8.92
C ASN A 75 4.58 7.85 7.81
N ILE A 76 4.23 6.98 6.86
CA ILE A 76 5.14 6.59 5.79
C ILE A 76 4.71 7.14 4.42
N PRO A 77 5.60 7.84 3.70
CA PRO A 77 5.39 8.13 2.29
C PRO A 77 5.70 6.90 1.44
N LEU A 78 4.79 6.55 0.52
CA LEU A 78 4.99 5.55 -0.52
C LEU A 78 5.22 6.24 -1.87
N GLU A 79 6.16 5.72 -2.66
CA GLU A 79 6.38 6.18 -4.03
C GLU A 79 5.23 5.70 -4.93
N VAL A 80 4.59 6.62 -5.65
CA VAL A 80 3.56 6.34 -6.65
C VAL A 80 4.23 6.13 -8.00
N LEU A 81 3.90 5.01 -8.63
CA LEU A 81 4.42 4.64 -9.94
C LEU A 81 3.43 5.10 -11.01
N LYS A 82 3.92 5.91 -11.96
CA LYS A 82 3.19 6.31 -13.16
C LYS A 82 3.00 5.11 -14.11
#